data_AF-A0A954GI89-F1
#
_entry.id   AF-A0A954GI89-F1
#
_cell.length_a   1.000
_cell.length_b   1.000
_cell.length_c   1.000
_cell.angle_alpha   90.00
_cell.angle_beta   90.00
_cell.angle_gamma   90.00
#
_symmetry.space_group_name_H-M   'P 1'
#
loop_
_entity.id
_entity.type
_entity.pdbx_description
1 polymer ?
#
loop_
_entity_poly.entity_id
_entity_poly.type
_entity_poly.pdbx_seq_one_letter_code
_entity_poly.pdbx_strand_id
1 'polypeptide(L)'
;MKLSRPVSVVVTLLLLLVSIAVAETPDEPLITADDRSHWAFQPVVRPELPQVTAVEWCRNPADRFVLAQLEERGLRPMPEADRRTLLRRVTYDLTGLPPTPGEITAFLNDAVPGAYERVVDRLLASPHYGERWGQHWLDLARFAESDGFEHDKVRPNAWRYRDWVIRALNADIPYDVFVQLQIAGDELRPANRDAAIATGFLLCGPDMPDINLQQERRHSFLNDMTSTVGSVFLGLQFQCAACHDHKYDPISQFDFYRLRAYFDPADIFSEKPIPTPEEQAALNAFRQNRAQREQTIQSELDRLQSDASSETNERIQSLEQQLDELKKEKEPRVTYGRVVSASNTAIEPSRLWIRGDFRRPGPELVPATLRVLETTGRSDAVGQTRSDLAAWLVSADHPLTSRVMVNRIWQHHFGRGIVASSSDFGVMGDWPTHPALLDWLAAEFVEQGWSLKAMHRLLVTSSTYRTMSSPELTGAVIWEQLVEQDPDNELLGRMRLRRLEGEAIRDAMLSAAGMLNSTEEGPGISPPLPQEVTSTLLKNQWPVTDNQSDHHRRSVYLFVRRNLPYPLFAAFDRPDTNRSCPRRNETTIAPQALHLLNSEAVYECAK
;
A
#
# COMPACT_ATOMS: atom_id res chain seq x y z
N MET A 1 -1.67 73.20 66.73
CA MET A 1 -2.79 72.47 67.38
C MET A 1 -3.16 71.28 66.51
N LYS A 2 -3.02 70.05 67.05
CA LYS A 2 -3.78 68.80 66.78
C LYS A 2 -4.28 68.60 65.31
N LEU A 3 -3.86 67.59 64.55
CA LEU A 3 -3.95 66.15 64.85
C LEU A 3 -3.24 65.31 63.76
N SER A 4 -2.71 64.18 64.22
CA SER A 4 -2.08 63.05 63.54
C SER A 4 -2.89 62.40 62.40
N ARG A 5 -2.21 61.91 61.38
CA ARG A 5 -2.68 60.82 60.51
C ARG A 5 -1.67 59.65 60.52
N PRO A 6 -2.13 58.39 60.58
CA PRO A 6 -1.27 57.24 60.75
C PRO A 6 -0.73 56.72 59.40
N VAL A 7 0.48 56.16 59.45
CA VAL A 7 1.07 55.33 58.41
C VAL A 7 0.39 53.97 58.47
N SER A 8 -0.29 53.55 57.40
CA SER A 8 -0.68 52.15 57.18
C SER A 8 0.20 51.55 56.10
N VAL A 9 0.99 50.58 56.52
CA VAL A 9 1.85 49.73 55.69
C VAL A 9 0.96 48.83 54.84
N VAL A 10 1.09 48.94 53.52
CA VAL A 10 0.49 48.01 52.56
C VAL A 10 1.40 46.79 52.47
N VAL A 11 0.96 45.67 53.03
CA VAL A 11 1.56 44.35 52.77
C VAL A 11 0.88 43.79 51.53
N THR A 12 1.57 43.85 50.39
CA THR A 12 1.13 43.18 49.16
C THR A 12 1.54 41.71 49.23
N LEU A 13 0.58 40.82 49.52
CA LEU A 13 0.73 39.38 49.36
C LEU A 13 0.75 39.07 47.85
N LEU A 14 1.89 38.64 47.31
CA LEU A 14 2.00 38.10 45.96
C LEU A 14 1.52 36.64 45.97
N LEU A 15 0.24 36.42 45.67
CA LEU A 15 -0.30 35.10 45.33
C LEU A 15 0.15 34.77 43.91
N LEU A 16 1.19 33.94 43.79
CA LEU A 16 1.58 33.26 42.55
C LEU A 16 0.47 32.26 42.19
N LEU A 17 -0.55 32.73 41.48
CA LEU A 17 -1.49 31.87 40.75
C LEU A 17 -0.73 31.26 39.57
N VAL A 18 -0.17 30.08 39.79
CA VAL A 18 0.20 29.16 38.70
C VAL A 18 -1.10 28.78 38.01
N SER A 19 -1.47 29.52 36.97
CA SER A 19 -2.54 29.11 36.06
C SER A 19 -2.01 27.91 35.29
N ILE A 20 -2.35 26.70 35.76
CA ILE A 20 -2.31 25.51 34.91
C ILE A 20 -3.31 25.81 33.81
N ALA A 21 -2.81 26.11 32.61
CA ALA A 21 -3.63 26.16 31.42
C ALA A 21 -4.16 24.74 31.19
N VAL A 22 -5.32 24.42 31.76
CA VAL A 22 -6.11 23.27 31.33
C VAL A 22 -6.44 23.56 29.88
N ALA A 23 -5.78 22.84 28.97
CA ALA A 23 -6.12 22.94 27.57
C ALA A 23 -7.58 22.47 27.43
N GLU A 24 -8.48 23.37 27.04
CA GLU A 24 -9.88 23.03 26.81
C GLU A 24 -9.94 21.84 25.85
N THR A 25 -10.57 20.76 26.32
CA THR A 25 -10.79 19.57 25.51
C THR A 25 -11.87 19.92 24.49
N PRO A 26 -11.64 19.70 23.18
CA PRO A 26 -12.65 20.01 22.19
C PRO A 26 -13.90 19.16 22.43
N ASP A 27 -15.09 19.77 22.26
CA ASP A 27 -16.35 19.04 22.24
C ASP A 27 -16.39 18.14 21.00
N GLU A 28 -16.75 16.87 21.18
CA GLU A 28 -16.84 15.94 20.08
C GLU A 28 -18.21 16.06 19.37
N PRO A 29 -18.25 16.35 18.06
CA PRO A 29 -19.50 16.50 17.33
C PRO A 29 -20.30 15.19 17.29
N LEU A 30 -21.64 15.33 17.33
CA LEU A 30 -22.57 14.22 17.17
C LEU A 30 -22.69 13.82 15.69
N ILE A 31 -22.74 12.53 15.42
CA ILE A 31 -23.05 11.98 14.09
C ILE A 31 -24.57 12.02 13.88
N THR A 32 -25.03 12.72 12.85
CA THR A 32 -26.44 12.86 12.51
C THR A 32 -26.94 11.72 11.61
N ALA A 33 -28.26 11.65 11.38
CA ALA A 33 -28.82 10.73 10.40
C ALA A 33 -28.42 11.11 8.96
N ASP A 34 -28.31 12.41 8.67
CA ASP A 34 -27.91 12.91 7.36
C ASP A 34 -26.46 12.53 7.05
N ASP A 35 -25.56 12.63 8.02
CA ASP A 35 -24.17 12.17 7.90
C ASP A 35 -24.09 10.71 7.46
N ARG A 36 -24.92 9.86 8.09
CA ARG A 36 -24.97 8.42 7.78
C ARG A 36 -25.62 8.15 6.43
N SER A 37 -26.50 9.02 5.95
CA SER A 37 -27.22 8.84 4.68
C SER A 37 -26.34 8.97 3.43
N HIS A 38 -25.09 9.44 3.59
CA HIS A 38 -24.14 9.52 2.48
C HIS A 38 -23.95 8.14 1.81
N TRP A 39 -23.99 8.11 0.47
CA TRP A 39 -24.02 6.88 -0.33
C TRP A 39 -22.87 5.92 0.03
N ALA A 40 -21.68 6.46 0.30
CA ALA A 40 -20.48 5.67 0.58
C ALA A 40 -20.51 5.00 1.97
N PHE A 41 -21.34 5.49 2.89
CA PHE A 41 -21.47 4.95 4.24
C PHE A 41 -22.65 3.98 4.38
N GLN A 42 -23.47 3.85 3.34
CA GLN A 42 -24.53 2.85 3.26
C GLN A 42 -23.93 1.47 2.97
N PRO A 43 -24.44 0.39 3.60
CA PRO A 43 -24.01 -0.98 3.28
C PRO A 43 -24.10 -1.28 1.77
N VAL A 44 -23.23 -2.17 1.28
CA VAL A 44 -23.29 -2.63 -0.11
C VAL A 44 -24.52 -3.51 -0.29
N VAL A 45 -25.39 -3.15 -1.24
CA VAL A 45 -26.55 -3.96 -1.62
C VAL A 45 -26.42 -4.31 -3.10
N ARG A 46 -26.45 -5.61 -3.41
CA ARG A 46 -26.37 -6.08 -4.81
C ARG A 46 -27.62 -5.63 -5.57
N PRO A 47 -27.49 -4.74 -6.58
CA PRO A 47 -28.64 -4.27 -7.32
C PRO A 47 -29.10 -5.31 -8.35
N GLU A 48 -30.38 -5.22 -8.74
CA GLU A 48 -30.91 -5.98 -9.86
C GLU A 48 -30.28 -5.54 -11.18
N LEU A 49 -30.19 -6.47 -12.13
CA LEU A 49 -29.62 -6.18 -13.44
C LEU A 49 -30.58 -5.31 -14.26
N PRO A 50 -30.14 -4.16 -14.80
CA PRO A 50 -30.98 -3.30 -15.63
C PRO A 50 -31.53 -4.03 -16.85
N GLN A 51 -32.75 -3.67 -17.26
CA GLN A 51 -33.30 -4.09 -18.54
C GLN A 51 -32.69 -3.21 -19.63
N VAL A 52 -32.19 -3.86 -20.70
CA VAL A 52 -31.53 -3.21 -21.84
C VAL A 52 -32.08 -3.81 -23.13
N THR A 53 -32.05 -3.03 -24.20
CA THR A 53 -32.59 -3.40 -25.50
C THR A 53 -31.60 -4.26 -26.28
N ALA A 54 -30.34 -3.85 -26.37
CA ALA A 54 -29.29 -4.56 -27.09
C ALA A 54 -28.58 -5.62 -26.21
N VAL A 55 -29.35 -6.57 -25.68
CA VAL A 55 -28.86 -7.62 -24.76
C VAL A 55 -27.71 -8.43 -25.37
N GLU A 56 -27.71 -8.63 -26.69
CA GLU A 56 -26.67 -9.32 -27.44
C GLU A 56 -25.30 -8.63 -27.43
N TRP A 57 -25.26 -7.33 -27.12
CA TRP A 57 -23.99 -6.62 -26.91
C TRP A 57 -23.35 -7.00 -25.58
N CYS A 58 -24.13 -7.34 -24.55
CA CYS A 58 -23.60 -7.65 -23.23
C CYS A 58 -22.92 -9.04 -23.20
N ARG A 59 -21.65 -9.09 -22.78
CA ARG A 59 -20.90 -10.36 -22.58
C ARG A 59 -21.02 -10.85 -21.15
N ASN A 60 -21.18 -9.94 -20.19
CA ASN A 60 -21.39 -10.25 -18.79
C ASN A 60 -22.33 -9.22 -18.14
N PRO A 61 -22.74 -9.42 -16.87
CA PRO A 61 -23.73 -8.54 -16.26
C PRO A 61 -23.27 -7.09 -16.06
N ALA A 62 -21.96 -6.82 -15.94
CA ALA A 62 -21.43 -5.45 -15.80
C ALA A 62 -21.79 -4.58 -17.02
N ASP A 63 -21.78 -5.18 -18.22
CA ASP A 63 -22.14 -4.50 -19.46
C ASP A 63 -23.58 -3.96 -19.45
N ARG A 64 -24.50 -4.60 -18.70
CA ARG A 64 -25.91 -4.16 -18.65
C ARG A 64 -26.06 -2.80 -17.98
N PHE A 65 -25.23 -2.50 -16.98
CA PHE A 65 -25.28 -1.20 -16.30
C PHE A 65 -24.75 -0.06 -17.17
N VAL A 66 -23.68 -0.33 -17.92
CA VAL A 66 -23.12 0.64 -18.88
C VAL A 66 -24.09 0.86 -20.05
N LEU A 67 -24.60 -0.23 -20.63
CA LEU A 67 -25.53 -0.14 -21.75
C LEU A 67 -26.84 0.56 -21.36
N ALA A 68 -27.37 0.32 -20.17
CA ALA A 68 -28.58 1.01 -19.70
C ALA A 68 -28.40 2.54 -19.66
N GLN A 69 -27.25 3.03 -19.19
CA GLN A 69 -26.95 4.47 -19.17
C GLN A 69 -26.78 5.06 -20.58
N LEU A 70 -26.18 4.31 -21.50
CA LEU A 70 -26.09 4.72 -22.90
C LEU A 70 -27.47 4.77 -23.57
N GLU A 71 -28.28 3.72 -23.42
CA GLU A 71 -29.63 3.62 -24.00
C GLU A 71 -30.58 4.69 -23.45
N GLU A 72 -30.50 5.01 -22.15
CA GLU A 72 -31.27 6.09 -21.52
C GLU A 72 -31.02 7.45 -22.18
N ARG A 73 -29.81 7.66 -22.72
CA ARG A 73 -29.42 8.89 -23.44
C ARG A 73 -29.52 8.75 -24.96
N GLY A 74 -30.09 7.66 -25.47
CA GLY A 74 -30.18 7.39 -26.91
C GLY A 74 -28.83 7.20 -27.59
N LEU A 75 -27.78 6.90 -26.83
CA LEU A 75 -26.43 6.64 -27.30
C LEU A 75 -26.22 5.15 -27.54
N ARG A 76 -25.25 4.83 -28.39
CA ARG A 76 -24.81 3.45 -28.64
C ARG A 76 -23.32 3.33 -28.35
N PRO A 77 -22.87 2.18 -27.83
CA PRO A 77 -21.45 1.93 -27.66
C PRO A 77 -20.75 1.80 -29.03
N MET A 78 -19.49 2.16 -29.07
CA MET A 78 -18.60 1.88 -30.20
C MET A 78 -18.48 0.35 -30.39
N PRO A 79 -18.26 -0.12 -31.62
CA PRO A 79 -18.07 -1.54 -31.88
C PRO A 79 -16.80 -2.08 -31.22
N GLU A 80 -16.67 -3.40 -31.22
CA GLU A 80 -15.50 -4.09 -30.69
C GLU A 80 -14.22 -3.68 -31.44
N ALA A 81 -13.12 -3.48 -30.70
CA ALA A 81 -11.81 -3.22 -31.28
C ALA A 81 -11.29 -4.43 -32.05
N ASP A 82 -10.39 -4.19 -33.01
CA ASP A 82 -9.74 -5.26 -33.73
C ASP A 82 -8.89 -6.14 -32.80
N ARG A 83 -8.66 -7.39 -33.23
CA ARG A 83 -7.94 -8.40 -32.43
C ARG A 83 -6.54 -7.94 -32.00
N ARG A 84 -5.80 -7.24 -32.86
CA ARG A 84 -4.44 -6.79 -32.53
C ARG A 84 -4.49 -5.72 -31.44
N THR A 85 -5.43 -4.79 -31.53
CA THR A 85 -5.66 -3.77 -30.49
C THR A 85 -6.06 -4.41 -29.16
N LEU A 86 -6.99 -5.37 -29.17
CA LEU A 86 -7.41 -6.08 -27.96
C LEU A 86 -6.26 -6.83 -27.29
N LEU A 87 -5.45 -7.56 -28.06
CA LEU A 87 -4.30 -8.28 -27.53
C LEU A 87 -3.29 -7.32 -26.89
N ARG A 88 -2.94 -6.23 -27.60
CA ARG A 88 -2.00 -5.24 -27.09
C ARG A 88 -2.50 -4.63 -25.78
N ARG A 89 -3.78 -4.20 -25.76
CA ARG A 89 -4.41 -3.57 -24.59
C ARG A 89 -4.36 -4.49 -23.37
N VAL A 90 -4.86 -5.71 -23.50
CA VAL A 90 -4.96 -6.64 -22.37
C VAL A 90 -3.60 -7.14 -21.88
N THR A 91 -2.61 -7.24 -22.77
CA THR A 91 -1.25 -7.62 -22.37
C THR A 91 -0.61 -6.51 -21.55
N TYR A 92 -0.67 -5.26 -21.98
CA TYR A 92 -0.17 -4.15 -21.17
C TYR A 92 -0.91 -4.00 -19.84
N ASP A 93 -2.24 -4.13 -19.83
CA ASP A 93 -3.03 -3.97 -18.61
C ASP A 93 -2.75 -5.05 -17.58
N LEU A 94 -2.55 -6.30 -18.02
CA LEU A 94 -2.33 -7.41 -17.11
C LEU A 94 -0.86 -7.62 -16.74
N THR A 95 0.11 -7.32 -17.61
CA THR A 95 1.53 -7.64 -17.37
C THR A 95 2.49 -6.45 -17.45
N GLY A 96 2.02 -5.29 -17.95
CA GLY A 96 2.86 -4.11 -18.18
C GLY A 96 3.81 -4.25 -19.38
N LEU A 97 3.72 -5.33 -20.14
CA LEU A 97 4.62 -5.64 -21.27
C LEU A 97 3.86 -5.64 -22.60
N PRO A 98 4.54 -5.39 -23.74
CA PRO A 98 3.96 -5.64 -25.05
C PRO A 98 3.82 -7.15 -25.33
N PRO A 99 2.85 -7.58 -26.15
CA PRO A 99 2.83 -8.93 -26.68
C PRO A 99 4.00 -9.13 -27.66
N THR A 100 4.63 -10.29 -27.62
CA THR A 100 5.70 -10.66 -28.56
C THR A 100 5.16 -10.86 -29.98
N PRO A 101 6.01 -10.75 -31.02
CA PRO A 101 5.60 -11.03 -32.40
C PRO A 101 5.00 -12.43 -32.59
N GLY A 102 5.52 -13.42 -31.87
CA GLY A 102 5.01 -14.79 -31.86
C GLY A 102 3.60 -14.89 -31.27
N GLU A 103 3.35 -14.25 -30.13
CA GLU A 103 2.01 -14.20 -29.51
C GLU A 103 1.00 -13.47 -30.37
N ILE A 104 1.40 -12.37 -31.03
CA ILE A 104 0.54 -11.66 -31.98
C ILE A 104 0.13 -12.60 -33.11
N THR A 105 1.09 -13.28 -33.73
CA THR A 105 0.82 -14.19 -34.86
C THR A 105 -0.06 -15.35 -34.42
N ALA A 106 0.22 -15.96 -33.27
CA ALA A 106 -0.56 -17.05 -32.71
C ALA A 106 -2.01 -16.62 -32.44
N PHE A 107 -2.21 -15.47 -31.80
CA PHE A 107 -3.55 -14.98 -31.48
C PHE A 107 -4.33 -14.58 -32.73
N LEU A 108 -3.72 -13.93 -33.72
CA LEU A 108 -4.42 -13.54 -34.94
C LEU A 108 -4.87 -14.75 -35.77
N ASN A 109 -4.14 -15.86 -35.70
CA ASN A 109 -4.47 -17.12 -36.40
C ASN A 109 -5.37 -18.06 -35.60
N ASP A 110 -5.63 -17.79 -34.31
CA ASP A 110 -6.48 -18.62 -33.47
C ASP A 110 -7.98 -18.35 -33.74
N ALA A 111 -8.57 -19.22 -34.56
CA ALA A 111 -9.99 -19.21 -34.89
C ALA A 111 -10.88 -20.00 -33.90
N VAL A 112 -10.29 -20.65 -32.88
CA VAL A 112 -11.06 -21.46 -31.93
C VAL A 112 -11.88 -20.54 -31.00
N PRO A 113 -13.19 -20.80 -30.79
CA PRO A 113 -14.02 -20.02 -29.88
C PRO A 113 -13.36 -19.83 -28.50
N GLY A 114 -13.46 -18.63 -27.92
CA GLY A 114 -12.83 -18.32 -26.65
C GLY A 114 -11.34 -17.97 -26.71
N ALA A 115 -10.79 -17.67 -27.90
CA ALA A 115 -9.36 -17.34 -28.06
C ALA A 115 -8.91 -16.16 -27.19
N TYR A 116 -9.76 -15.14 -27.05
CA TYR A 116 -9.45 -13.96 -26.24
C TYR A 116 -9.39 -14.31 -24.75
N GLU A 117 -10.37 -15.08 -24.27
CA GLU A 117 -10.46 -15.52 -22.88
C GLU A 117 -9.28 -16.42 -22.49
N ARG A 118 -8.82 -17.31 -23.39
CA ARG A 118 -7.60 -18.10 -23.15
C ARG A 118 -6.34 -17.23 -23.06
N VAL A 119 -6.26 -16.15 -23.84
CA VAL A 119 -5.17 -15.16 -23.71
C VAL A 119 -5.23 -14.49 -22.34
N VAL A 120 -6.41 -14.06 -21.90
CA VAL A 120 -6.61 -13.45 -20.57
C VAL A 120 -6.16 -14.42 -19.47
N ASP A 121 -6.62 -15.68 -19.52
CA ASP A 121 -6.29 -16.70 -18.52
C ASP A 121 -4.77 -16.96 -18.46
N ARG A 122 -4.10 -17.01 -19.62
CA ARG A 122 -2.65 -17.14 -19.71
C ARG A 122 -1.91 -15.93 -19.13
N LEU A 123 -2.38 -14.71 -19.38
CA LEU A 123 -1.76 -13.49 -18.86
C LEU A 123 -1.94 -13.37 -17.35
N LEU A 124 -3.11 -13.72 -16.81
CA LEU A 124 -3.37 -13.76 -15.36
C LEU A 124 -2.54 -14.85 -14.65
N ALA A 125 -2.17 -15.92 -15.35
CA ALA A 125 -1.28 -16.96 -14.83
C ALA A 125 0.22 -16.59 -14.90
N SER A 126 0.58 -15.54 -15.63
CA SER A 126 1.97 -15.09 -15.78
C SER A 126 2.52 -14.49 -14.48
N PRO A 127 3.80 -14.72 -14.11
CA PRO A 127 4.42 -14.03 -12.97
C PRO A 127 4.46 -12.50 -13.16
N HIS A 128 4.44 -12.04 -14.41
CA HIS A 128 4.41 -10.61 -14.75
C HIS A 128 3.11 -9.91 -14.34
N TYR A 129 2.05 -10.66 -14.02
CA TYR A 129 0.82 -10.11 -13.45
C TYR A 129 1.08 -9.44 -12.09
N GLY A 130 1.72 -10.17 -11.17
CA GLY A 130 2.05 -9.68 -9.84
C GLY A 130 3.04 -8.51 -9.88
N GLU A 131 3.98 -8.50 -10.83
CA GLU A 131 4.88 -7.37 -11.04
C GLU A 131 4.10 -6.10 -11.46
N ARG A 132 3.14 -6.23 -12.38
CA ARG A 132 2.33 -5.11 -12.87
C ARG A 132 1.38 -4.58 -11.80
N TRP A 133 0.56 -5.45 -11.21
CA TRP A 133 -0.42 -5.04 -10.22
C TRP A 133 0.21 -4.72 -8.86
N GLY A 134 1.36 -5.32 -8.57
CA GLY A 134 2.19 -4.96 -7.43
C GLY A 134 2.67 -3.52 -7.52
N GLN A 135 3.07 -3.03 -8.70
CA GLN A 135 3.44 -1.63 -8.88
C GLN A 135 2.34 -0.65 -8.44
N HIS A 136 1.09 -0.90 -8.86
CA HIS A 136 -0.06 -0.07 -8.45
C HIS A 136 -0.30 -0.13 -6.94
N TRP A 137 -0.14 -1.30 -6.32
CA TRP A 137 -0.25 -1.43 -4.86
C TRP A 137 0.88 -0.69 -4.13
N LEU A 138 2.10 -0.75 -4.66
CA LEU A 138 3.28 -0.12 -4.05
C LEU A 138 3.20 1.41 -4.08
N ASP A 139 2.51 1.99 -5.07
CA ASP A 139 2.18 3.42 -5.11
C ASP A 139 1.25 3.82 -3.94
N LEU A 140 0.26 2.97 -3.63
CA LEU A 140 -0.63 3.17 -2.48
C LEU A 140 0.11 3.01 -1.15
N ALA A 141 0.95 1.97 -1.06
CA ALA A 141 1.75 1.68 0.13
C ALA A 141 2.86 2.72 0.36
N ARG A 142 3.22 3.50 -0.67
CA ARG A 142 4.30 4.51 -0.63
C ARG A 142 5.67 3.86 -0.53
N PHE A 143 5.83 2.73 -1.20
CA PHE A 143 7.01 1.89 -1.08
C PHE A 143 8.27 2.64 -1.53
N ALA A 144 9.28 2.61 -0.67
CA ALA A 144 10.64 3.00 -1.00
C ALA A 144 11.63 2.18 -0.18
N GLU A 145 12.83 2.01 -0.71
CA GLU A 145 13.95 1.33 -0.03
C GLU A 145 14.84 2.33 0.72
N SER A 146 14.31 3.53 1.01
CA SER A 146 14.98 4.57 1.78
C SER A 146 14.01 5.38 2.64
N ASP A 147 14.53 6.08 3.65
CA ASP A 147 13.75 6.78 4.68
C ASP A 147 13.16 8.13 4.22
N GLY A 148 13.83 8.84 3.33
CA GLY A 148 13.46 10.16 2.83
C GLY A 148 14.18 11.30 3.54
N PHE A 149 13.71 12.52 3.29
CA PHE A 149 14.25 13.75 3.87
C PHE A 149 15.75 13.97 3.56
N GLU A 150 16.44 14.75 4.40
CA GLU A 150 17.82 15.21 4.16
C GLU A 150 18.83 14.06 4.11
N HIS A 151 18.76 13.09 5.03
CA HIS A 151 19.73 11.99 5.12
C HIS A 151 19.37 10.77 4.26
N ASP A 152 18.07 10.53 4.01
CA ASP A 152 17.53 9.47 3.17
C ASP A 152 18.26 8.12 3.30
N LYS A 153 18.31 7.60 4.53
CA LYS A 153 19.03 6.36 4.85
C LYS A 153 18.41 5.16 4.13
N VAL A 154 19.25 4.25 3.66
CA VAL A 154 18.82 3.03 2.97
C VAL A 154 18.18 2.06 3.96
N ARG A 155 17.07 1.43 3.55
CA ARG A 155 16.35 0.38 4.25
C ARG A 155 16.71 -0.98 3.64
N PRO A 156 17.75 -1.68 4.13
CA PRO A 156 18.35 -2.82 3.43
C PRO A 156 17.41 -4.01 3.23
N ASN A 157 16.35 -4.12 4.06
CA ASN A 157 15.40 -5.21 4.01
C ASN A 157 14.00 -4.82 3.50
N ALA A 158 13.81 -3.58 3.01
CA ALA A 158 12.49 -3.11 2.56
C ALA A 158 11.96 -3.87 1.35
N TRP A 159 12.81 -4.25 0.39
CA TRP A 159 12.46 -5.02 -0.81
C TRP A 159 11.67 -6.30 -0.53
N ARG A 160 11.80 -6.88 0.67
CA ARG A 160 11.06 -8.10 1.06
C ARG A 160 9.56 -7.88 1.04
N TYR A 161 9.10 -6.69 1.41
CA TYR A 161 7.68 -6.32 1.34
C TYR A 161 7.20 -6.22 -0.12
N ARG A 162 7.98 -5.58 -0.99
CA ARG A 162 7.70 -5.54 -2.44
C ARG A 162 7.53 -6.94 -3.02
N ASP A 163 8.46 -7.83 -2.72
CA ASP A 163 8.42 -9.20 -3.24
C ASP A 163 7.24 -9.98 -2.65
N TRP A 164 6.91 -9.76 -1.38
CA TRP A 164 5.71 -10.34 -0.77
C TRP A 164 4.43 -9.86 -1.48
N VAL A 165 4.31 -8.56 -1.80
CA VAL A 165 3.16 -8.03 -2.56
C VAL A 165 3.04 -8.73 -3.91
N ILE A 166 4.15 -8.81 -4.67
CA ILE A 166 4.18 -9.45 -5.99
C ILE A 166 3.76 -10.93 -5.89
N ARG A 167 4.32 -11.68 -4.94
CA ARG A 167 3.95 -13.09 -4.70
C ARG A 167 2.50 -13.24 -4.29
N ALA A 168 2.00 -12.41 -3.38
CA ALA A 168 0.64 -12.47 -2.88
C ALA A 168 -0.39 -12.28 -4.01
N LEU A 169 -0.13 -11.31 -4.90
CA LEU A 169 -0.96 -11.06 -6.07
C LEU A 169 -0.85 -12.21 -7.09
N ASN A 170 0.35 -12.71 -7.36
CA ASN A 170 0.54 -13.85 -8.26
C ASN A 170 -0.16 -15.13 -7.76
N ALA A 171 -0.15 -15.36 -6.44
CA ALA A 171 -0.88 -16.45 -5.80
C ALA A 171 -2.40 -16.21 -5.72
N ASP A 172 -2.86 -15.00 -6.06
CA ASP A 172 -4.26 -14.57 -5.96
C ASP A 172 -4.83 -14.86 -4.57
N ILE A 173 -4.07 -14.52 -3.52
CA ILE A 173 -4.61 -14.65 -2.16
C ILE A 173 -5.86 -13.75 -2.06
N PRO A 174 -6.94 -14.21 -1.38
CA PRO A 174 -8.14 -13.41 -1.21
C PRO A 174 -7.81 -12.01 -0.67
N TYR A 175 -8.40 -10.97 -1.26
CA TYR A 175 -8.05 -9.58 -0.92
C TYR A 175 -8.39 -9.25 0.54
N ASP A 176 -9.41 -9.85 1.14
CA ASP A 176 -9.69 -9.73 2.57
C ASP A 176 -8.52 -10.24 3.43
N VAL A 177 -7.95 -11.39 3.08
CA VAL A 177 -6.74 -11.93 3.72
C VAL A 177 -5.53 -11.04 3.46
N PHE A 178 -5.38 -10.51 2.24
CA PHE A 178 -4.31 -9.58 1.89
C PHE A 178 -4.37 -8.28 2.72
N VAL A 179 -5.56 -7.72 2.95
CA VAL A 179 -5.78 -6.58 3.85
C VAL A 179 -5.41 -6.97 5.29
N GLN A 180 -5.96 -8.08 5.79
CA GLN A 180 -5.74 -8.52 7.17
C GLN A 180 -4.27 -8.72 7.51
N LEU A 181 -3.51 -9.38 6.63
CA LEU A 181 -2.07 -9.62 6.83
C LEU A 181 -1.27 -8.32 6.85
N GLN A 182 -1.66 -7.31 6.07
CA GLN A 182 -0.96 -6.02 6.06
C GLN A 182 -1.21 -5.17 7.31
N ILE A 183 -2.40 -5.30 7.92
CA ILE A 183 -2.74 -4.59 9.15
C ILE A 183 -2.21 -5.31 10.40
N ALA A 184 -2.31 -6.64 10.44
CA ALA A 184 -2.11 -7.43 11.66
C ALA A 184 -1.47 -8.80 11.42
N GLY A 185 -0.70 -8.99 10.35
CA GLY A 185 -0.12 -10.31 10.02
C GLY A 185 0.75 -10.91 11.12
N ASP A 186 1.46 -10.07 11.90
CA ASP A 186 2.25 -10.49 13.06
C ASP A 186 1.39 -10.96 14.24
N GLU A 187 0.18 -10.42 14.41
CA GLU A 187 -0.77 -10.85 15.44
C GLU A 187 -1.59 -12.08 15.01
N LEU A 188 -2.04 -12.09 13.76
CA LEU A 188 -2.88 -13.16 13.19
C LEU A 188 -2.10 -14.46 12.97
N ARG A 189 -0.81 -14.35 12.61
CA ARG A 189 0.05 -15.50 12.29
C ARG A 189 1.48 -15.27 12.79
N PRO A 190 1.72 -15.24 14.12
CA PRO A 190 2.99 -14.84 14.72
C PRO A 190 4.19 -15.73 14.35
N ALA A 191 3.95 -16.99 13.99
CA ALA A 191 5.00 -17.91 13.54
C ALA A 191 5.22 -17.90 12.01
N ASN A 192 4.45 -17.12 11.25
CA ASN A 192 4.53 -17.09 9.80
C ASN A 192 5.34 -15.88 9.33
N ARG A 193 6.50 -16.16 8.73
CA ARG A 193 7.41 -15.14 8.20
C ARG A 193 6.76 -14.22 7.17
N ASP A 194 5.98 -14.76 6.23
CA ASP A 194 5.34 -13.96 5.19
C ASP A 194 4.24 -13.06 5.77
N ALA A 195 3.53 -13.53 6.79
CA ALA A 195 2.56 -12.71 7.51
C ALA A 195 3.23 -11.54 8.25
N ALA A 196 4.40 -11.76 8.85
CA ALA A 196 5.19 -10.66 9.42
C ALA A 196 5.64 -9.66 8.33
N ILE A 197 6.16 -10.15 7.19
CA ILE A 197 6.60 -9.30 6.07
C ILE A 197 5.45 -8.45 5.51
N ALA A 198 4.23 -8.98 5.47
CA ALA A 198 3.03 -8.26 5.01
C ALA A 198 2.81 -6.94 5.77
N THR A 199 3.09 -6.91 7.08
CA THR A 199 2.97 -5.70 7.91
C THR A 199 3.91 -4.56 7.50
N GLY A 200 4.85 -4.82 6.59
CA GLY A 200 5.69 -3.81 5.95
C GLY A 200 4.89 -2.67 5.30
N PHE A 201 3.63 -2.90 4.92
CA PHE A 201 2.69 -1.85 4.47
C PHE A 201 2.65 -0.66 5.45
N LEU A 202 2.49 -0.95 6.75
CA LEU A 202 2.41 0.06 7.81
C LEU A 202 3.72 0.83 7.98
N LEU A 203 4.83 0.26 7.52
CA LEU A 203 6.19 0.78 7.72
C LEU A 203 6.78 1.47 6.48
N CYS A 204 6.04 1.51 5.36
CA CYS A 204 6.53 2.07 4.11
C CYS A 204 6.67 3.59 4.13
N GLY A 205 5.93 4.30 4.99
CA GLY A 205 5.95 5.76 5.08
C GLY A 205 7.35 6.36 5.28
N PRO A 206 7.55 7.63 4.89
CA PRO A 206 8.82 8.31 5.10
C PRO A 206 9.10 8.45 6.61
N ASP A 207 10.38 8.43 6.97
CA ASP A 207 10.85 8.46 8.36
C ASP A 207 12.07 9.38 8.48
N MET A 208 12.25 9.98 9.65
CA MET A 208 13.40 10.86 9.93
C MET A 208 14.11 10.37 11.19
N PRO A 209 15.01 9.37 11.07
CA PRO A 209 15.70 8.78 12.22
C PRO A 209 16.55 9.76 13.03
N ASP A 210 16.95 10.87 12.39
CA ASP A 210 17.84 11.88 12.97
C ASP A 210 17.10 12.97 13.77
N ILE A 211 15.76 12.88 13.90
CA ILE A 211 15.01 13.74 14.83
C ILE A 211 15.47 13.48 16.26
N ASN A 212 15.85 14.55 16.97
CA ASN A 212 16.27 14.47 18.37
C ASN A 212 15.13 14.05 19.31
N LEU A 213 13.91 14.52 19.06
CA LEU A 213 12.73 14.24 19.88
C LEU A 213 12.02 12.96 19.38
N GLN A 214 12.39 11.81 19.92
CA GLN A 214 11.81 10.51 19.50
C GLN A 214 10.28 10.43 19.67
N GLN A 215 9.71 11.17 20.64
CA GLN A 215 8.25 11.28 20.79
C GLN A 215 7.59 11.98 19.59
N GLU A 216 8.20 13.04 19.06
CA GLU A 216 7.73 13.76 17.88
C GLU A 216 7.80 12.88 16.62
N ARG A 217 8.94 12.17 16.46
CA ARG A 217 9.12 11.20 15.37
C ARG A 217 8.04 10.12 15.40
N ARG A 218 7.81 9.52 16.57
CA ARG A 218 6.76 8.49 16.77
C ARG A 218 5.37 9.04 16.50
N HIS A 219 5.04 10.23 17.01
CA HIS A 219 3.75 10.88 16.80
C HIS A 219 3.46 11.10 15.32
N SER A 220 4.42 11.70 14.60
CA SER A 220 4.30 12.00 13.19
C SER A 220 4.15 10.73 12.35
N PHE A 221 4.94 9.70 12.64
CA PHE A 221 4.87 8.42 11.92
C PHE A 221 3.54 7.70 12.14
N LEU A 222 3.01 7.70 13.37
CA LEU A 222 1.72 7.05 13.66
C LEU A 222 0.54 7.81 13.04
N ASN A 223 0.59 9.14 12.99
CA ASN A 223 -0.43 9.93 12.29
C ASN A 223 -0.41 9.63 10.78
N ASP A 224 0.78 9.54 10.19
CA ASP A 224 0.98 9.22 8.78
C ASP A 224 0.52 7.78 8.44
N MET A 225 0.87 6.80 9.27
CA MET A 225 0.40 5.42 9.17
C MET A 225 -1.14 5.35 9.19
N THR A 226 -1.76 6.02 10.17
CA THR A 226 -3.23 6.04 10.33
C THR A 226 -3.90 6.68 9.12
N SER A 227 -3.35 7.80 8.61
CA SER A 227 -3.86 8.48 7.42
C SER A 227 -3.76 7.61 6.17
N THR A 228 -2.72 6.79 6.08
CA THR A 228 -2.51 5.87 4.95
C THR A 228 -3.48 4.70 5.00
N VAL A 229 -3.70 4.09 6.18
CA VAL A 229 -4.73 3.07 6.36
C VAL A 229 -6.11 3.60 5.96
N GLY A 230 -6.42 4.83 6.37
CA GLY A 230 -7.65 5.53 6.00
C GLY A 230 -7.85 5.71 4.51
N SER A 231 -6.88 6.35 3.85
CA SER A 231 -6.96 6.63 2.41
C SER A 231 -6.89 5.36 1.55
N VAL A 232 -6.14 4.34 1.98
CA VAL A 232 -5.96 3.10 1.20
C VAL A 232 -7.13 2.15 1.38
N PHE A 233 -7.58 1.84 2.60
CA PHE A 233 -8.62 0.82 2.79
C PHE A 233 -10.03 1.39 2.87
N LEU A 234 -10.19 2.54 3.53
CA LEU A 234 -11.50 3.19 3.66
C LEU A 234 -11.80 4.12 2.47
N GLY A 235 -10.77 4.55 1.73
CA GLY A 235 -10.95 5.53 0.67
C GLY A 235 -11.42 6.87 1.22
N LEU A 236 -10.99 7.27 2.42
CA LEU A 236 -11.37 8.52 3.07
C LEU A 236 -10.15 9.39 3.37
N GLN A 237 -10.26 10.70 3.14
CA GLN A 237 -9.22 11.67 3.44
C GLN A 237 -9.39 12.32 4.81
N PHE A 238 -9.08 11.61 5.89
CA PHE A 238 -9.24 12.15 7.24
C PHE A 238 -7.93 12.61 7.90
N GLN A 239 -6.83 12.80 7.16
CA GLN A 239 -5.57 13.28 7.74
C GLN A 239 -5.72 14.64 8.46
N CYS A 240 -6.59 15.53 7.96
CA CYS A 240 -6.88 16.81 8.60
C CYS A 240 -7.45 16.63 10.02
N ALA A 241 -8.15 15.49 10.26
CA ALA A 241 -8.68 15.12 11.57
C ALA A 241 -7.59 14.90 12.63
N ALA A 242 -6.29 14.86 12.27
CA ALA A 242 -5.22 14.86 13.26
C ALA A 242 -5.16 16.17 14.07
N CYS A 243 -5.52 17.32 13.47
CA CYS A 243 -5.35 18.64 14.08
C CYS A 243 -6.67 19.33 14.45
N HIS A 244 -7.78 19.00 13.81
CA HIS A 244 -9.10 19.57 14.11
C HIS A 244 -10.16 18.66 13.52
N ASP A 245 -11.41 18.73 13.95
CA ASP A 245 -12.49 17.96 13.32
C ASP A 245 -12.50 18.18 11.80
N HIS A 246 -12.70 17.12 11.04
CA HIS A 246 -12.68 17.22 9.60
C HIS A 246 -13.75 18.22 9.12
N LYS A 247 -13.42 19.03 8.10
CA LYS A 247 -14.22 20.20 7.74
C LYS A 247 -15.62 19.84 7.21
N TYR A 248 -15.72 18.71 6.51
CA TYR A 248 -16.93 18.31 5.78
C TYR A 248 -17.38 16.91 6.16
N ASP A 249 -16.48 15.93 6.07
CA ASP A 249 -16.78 14.59 6.56
C ASP A 249 -17.05 14.56 8.07
N PRO A 250 -18.01 13.73 8.53
CA PRO A 250 -18.38 13.57 9.93
C PRO A 250 -17.34 12.73 10.68
N ILE A 251 -16.10 13.21 10.71
CA ILE A 251 -14.94 12.55 11.31
C ILE A 251 -14.32 13.54 12.29
N SER A 252 -14.44 13.25 13.59
CA SER A 252 -13.88 14.09 14.64
C SER A 252 -12.38 13.87 14.82
N GLN A 253 -11.73 14.78 15.54
CA GLN A 253 -10.36 14.58 16.01
C GLN A 253 -10.26 13.31 16.89
N PHE A 254 -11.29 13.00 17.66
CA PHE A 254 -11.34 11.78 18.46
C PHE A 254 -11.42 10.53 17.59
N ASP A 255 -12.21 10.53 16.52
CA ASP A 255 -12.29 9.41 15.56
C ASP A 255 -10.90 9.10 14.97
N PHE A 256 -10.13 10.13 14.60
CA PHE A 256 -8.74 9.97 14.15
C PHE A 256 -7.87 9.27 15.20
N TYR A 257 -7.88 9.77 16.44
CA TYR A 257 -7.00 9.24 17.48
C TYR A 257 -7.44 7.89 18.05
N ARG A 258 -8.73 7.57 18.02
CA ARG A 258 -9.26 6.23 18.31
C ARG A 258 -8.82 5.21 17.26
N LEU A 259 -8.81 5.59 15.98
CA LEU A 259 -8.27 4.72 14.94
C LEU A 259 -6.75 4.57 15.04
N ARG A 260 -6.02 5.66 15.34
CA ARG A 260 -4.56 5.62 15.57
C ARG A 260 -4.18 4.74 16.76
N ALA A 261 -5.03 4.68 17.79
CA ALA A 261 -4.76 3.92 19.00
C ALA A 261 -4.53 2.43 18.75
N TYR A 262 -5.07 1.84 17.67
CA TYR A 262 -4.73 0.47 17.25
C TYR A 262 -3.23 0.27 16.98
N PHE A 263 -2.51 1.32 16.57
CA PHE A 263 -1.10 1.26 16.20
C PHE A 263 -0.15 1.76 17.30
N ASP A 264 -0.66 2.42 18.34
CA ASP A 264 0.14 2.94 19.46
C ASP A 264 0.95 1.84 20.21
N PRO A 265 0.52 0.56 20.30
CA PRO A 265 1.33 -0.53 20.87
C PRO A 265 2.51 -1.02 20.01
N ALA A 266 2.56 -0.66 18.72
CA ALA A 266 3.49 -1.26 17.77
C ALA A 266 4.93 -0.73 17.93
N ASP A 267 5.91 -1.64 17.85
CA ASP A 267 7.30 -1.27 17.52
C ASP A 267 7.42 -1.11 15.99
N ILE A 268 7.80 0.11 15.58
CA ILE A 268 7.75 0.59 14.19
C ILE A 268 9.12 1.03 13.67
N PHE A 269 10.15 1.07 14.53
CA PHE A 269 11.47 1.62 14.17
C PHE A 269 12.59 0.56 14.18
N SER A 270 12.36 -0.60 14.80
CA SER A 270 13.37 -1.64 14.91
C SER A 270 13.20 -2.70 13.83
N GLU A 271 14.28 -3.08 13.13
CA GLU A 271 14.28 -4.31 12.34
C GLU A 271 14.20 -5.54 13.26
N LYS A 272 13.52 -6.59 12.79
CA LYS A 272 13.30 -7.82 13.54
C LYS A 272 13.89 -9.02 12.82
N PRO A 273 14.40 -10.03 13.56
CA PRO A 273 14.77 -11.30 12.96
C PRO A 273 13.52 -11.98 12.39
N ILE A 274 13.60 -12.37 11.13
CA ILE A 274 12.56 -13.10 10.37
C ILE A 274 13.21 -14.28 9.64
N PRO A 275 13.74 -15.26 10.42
CA PRO A 275 14.55 -16.33 9.86
C PRO A 275 13.76 -17.16 8.86
N THR A 276 14.43 -17.65 7.82
CA THR A 276 13.89 -18.72 6.96
C THR A 276 13.68 -19.99 7.78
N PRO A 277 12.88 -20.98 7.31
CA PRO A 277 12.75 -22.26 8.00
C PRO A 277 14.09 -22.96 8.26
N GLU A 278 15.02 -22.85 7.31
CA GLU A 278 16.38 -23.38 7.42
C GLU A 278 17.20 -22.62 8.48
N GLU A 279 17.19 -21.29 8.46
CA GLU A 279 17.87 -20.46 9.46
C GLU A 279 17.31 -20.70 10.86
N GLN A 280 15.98 -20.87 10.99
CA GLN A 280 15.32 -21.16 12.26
C GLN A 280 15.70 -22.54 12.79
N ALA A 281 15.79 -23.54 11.91
CA ALA A 281 16.25 -24.89 12.28
C ALA A 281 17.71 -24.86 12.74
N ALA A 282 18.58 -24.16 12.02
CA ALA A 282 19.98 -23.98 12.40
C ALA A 282 20.14 -23.25 13.75
N LEU A 283 19.36 -22.19 13.96
CA LEU A 283 19.35 -21.45 15.22
C LEU A 283 18.87 -22.31 16.40
N ASN A 284 17.79 -23.08 16.20
CA ASN A 284 17.27 -23.99 17.22
C ASN A 284 18.29 -25.09 17.56
N ALA A 285 18.92 -25.70 16.54
CA ALA A 285 19.95 -26.71 16.73
C ALA A 285 21.17 -26.15 17.48
N PHE A 286 21.61 -24.94 17.13
CA PHE A 286 22.68 -24.23 17.85
C PHE A 286 22.34 -24.02 19.32
N ARG A 287 21.15 -23.48 19.62
CA ARG A 287 20.69 -23.22 20.99
C ARG A 287 20.55 -24.51 21.81
N GLN A 288 20.03 -25.58 21.20
CA GLN A 288 19.91 -26.89 21.84
C GLN A 288 21.29 -27.50 22.15
N ASN A 289 22.21 -27.48 21.19
CA ASN A 289 23.58 -27.97 21.40
C ASN A 289 24.29 -27.20 22.51
N ARG A 290 24.17 -25.87 22.50
CA ARG A 290 24.73 -24.98 23.51
C ARG A 290 24.14 -25.28 24.90
N ALA A 291 22.82 -25.36 25.02
CA ALA A 291 22.15 -25.66 26.29
C ALA A 291 22.53 -27.05 26.83
N GLN A 292 22.69 -28.06 25.97
CA GLN A 292 23.08 -29.39 26.40
C GLN A 292 24.54 -29.45 26.88
N ARG A 293 25.45 -28.73 26.21
CA ARG A 293 26.84 -28.58 26.66
C ARG A 293 26.92 -27.80 27.97
N GLU A 294 26.15 -26.71 28.11
CA GLU A 294 26.04 -25.93 29.35
C GLU A 294 25.53 -26.80 30.51
N GLN A 295 24.47 -27.58 30.30
CA GLN A 295 23.94 -28.50 31.31
C GLN A 295 24.97 -29.58 31.68
N THR A 296 25.71 -30.11 30.71
CA THR A 296 26.75 -31.12 30.96
C THR A 296 27.86 -30.54 31.85
N ILE A 297 28.38 -29.37 31.49
CA ILE A 297 29.41 -28.66 32.24
C ILE A 297 28.92 -28.33 33.65
N GLN A 298 27.70 -27.80 33.79
CA GLN A 298 27.13 -27.46 35.10
C GLN A 298 26.95 -28.70 35.98
N SER A 299 26.48 -29.81 35.42
CA SER A 299 26.32 -31.06 36.19
C SER A 299 27.67 -31.64 36.65
N GLU A 300 28.74 -31.42 35.88
CA GLU A 300 30.09 -31.83 36.25
C GLU A 300 30.64 -30.92 37.35
N LEU A 301 30.44 -29.59 37.23
CA LEU A 301 30.77 -28.63 38.28
C LEU A 301 30.10 -28.97 39.60
N ASP A 302 28.78 -29.22 39.59
CA ASP A 302 28.00 -29.54 40.79
C ASP A 302 28.50 -30.82 41.48
N ARG A 303 28.94 -31.83 40.71
CA ARG A 303 29.55 -33.07 41.26
C ARG A 303 30.88 -32.79 41.93
N LEU A 304 31.72 -31.97 41.30
CA LEU A 304 33.09 -31.70 41.73
C LEU A 304 33.16 -30.75 42.94
N GLN A 305 32.16 -29.91 43.17
CA GLN A 305 32.09 -29.00 44.32
C GLN A 305 32.08 -29.70 45.69
N SER A 306 31.84 -31.01 45.74
CA SER A 306 31.81 -31.81 46.97
C SER A 306 33.17 -32.42 47.39
N ASP A 307 34.21 -32.31 46.55
CA ASP A 307 35.52 -32.94 46.76
C ASP A 307 36.66 -31.90 46.72
N ALA A 308 37.38 -31.71 47.83
CA ALA A 308 38.32 -30.60 48.03
C ALA A 308 39.78 -30.92 47.62
N SER A 309 39.98 -31.72 46.57
CA SER A 309 41.31 -32.08 46.08
C SER A 309 41.91 -31.01 45.14
N SER A 310 43.25 -30.92 45.06
CA SER A 310 43.95 -29.99 44.14
C SER A 310 43.62 -30.26 42.67
N GLU A 311 43.45 -31.53 42.30
CA GLU A 311 43.09 -31.96 40.94
C GLU A 311 41.64 -31.58 40.60
N THR A 312 40.75 -31.62 41.60
CA THR A 312 39.36 -31.16 41.48
C THR A 312 39.28 -29.65 41.20
N ASN A 313 40.13 -28.85 41.85
CA ASN A 313 40.15 -27.39 41.65
C ASN A 313 40.60 -26.98 40.23
N GLU A 314 41.63 -27.63 39.67
CA GLU A 314 42.06 -27.37 38.29
C GLU A 314 40.96 -27.74 37.28
N ARG A 315 40.24 -28.84 37.53
CA ARG A 315 39.12 -29.26 36.68
C ARG A 315 37.95 -28.28 36.75
N ILE A 316 37.62 -27.78 37.94
CA ILE A 316 36.58 -26.75 38.13
C ILE A 316 36.94 -25.49 37.31
N GLN A 317 38.17 -24.99 37.42
CA GLN A 317 38.61 -23.80 36.68
C GLN A 317 38.52 -24.02 35.16
N SER A 318 38.89 -25.22 34.67
CA SER A 318 38.77 -25.57 33.26
C SER A 318 37.31 -25.60 32.79
N LEU A 319 36.39 -26.13 33.59
CA LEU A 319 34.96 -26.19 33.28
C LEU A 319 34.31 -24.79 33.31
N GLU A 320 34.69 -23.94 34.26
CA GLU A 320 34.28 -22.54 34.30
C GLU A 320 34.75 -21.76 33.05
N GLN A 321 35.99 -22.00 32.61
CA GLN A 321 36.50 -21.44 31.36
C GLN A 321 35.69 -21.93 30.15
N GLN A 322 35.39 -23.23 30.05
CA GLN A 322 34.57 -23.77 28.97
C GLN A 322 33.16 -23.17 28.97
N LEU A 323 32.58 -22.89 30.14
CA LEU A 323 31.28 -22.22 30.25
C LEU A 323 31.35 -20.76 29.75
N ASP A 324 32.42 -20.05 30.06
CA ASP A 324 32.66 -18.69 29.56
C ASP A 324 32.88 -18.67 28.04
N GLU A 325 33.65 -19.62 27.50
CA GLU A 325 33.83 -19.80 26.06
C GLU A 325 32.51 -20.11 25.35
N LEU A 326 31.70 -21.00 25.93
CA LEU A 326 30.37 -21.36 25.43
C LEU A 326 29.41 -20.17 25.43
N LYS A 327 29.52 -19.28 26.42
CA LYS A 327 28.74 -18.03 26.48
C LYS A 327 29.10 -17.06 25.36
N LYS A 328 30.35 -17.09 24.88
CA LYS A 328 30.88 -16.25 23.80
C LYS A 328 30.59 -16.80 22.40
N GLU A 329 30.10 -18.04 22.27
CA GLU A 329 29.70 -18.61 20.98
C GLU A 329 28.59 -17.76 20.35
N LYS A 330 28.83 -17.32 19.10
CA LYS A 330 27.90 -16.47 18.35
C LYS A 330 26.82 -17.33 17.70
N GLU A 331 25.57 -16.92 17.88
CA GLU A 331 24.45 -17.52 17.16
C GLU A 331 24.64 -17.40 15.64
N PRO A 332 24.13 -18.37 14.86
CA PRO A 332 24.12 -18.25 13.41
C PRO A 332 23.39 -16.99 12.98
N ARG A 333 23.88 -16.35 11.90
CA ARG A 333 23.22 -15.17 11.33
C ARG A 333 21.85 -15.57 10.80
N VAL A 334 20.86 -14.73 11.07
CA VAL A 334 19.49 -14.89 10.58
C VAL A 334 19.10 -13.70 9.71
N THR A 335 18.13 -13.93 8.83
CA THR A 335 17.53 -12.87 8.03
C THR A 335 16.78 -11.86 8.90
N TYR A 336 16.91 -10.57 8.57
CA TYR A 336 16.17 -9.48 9.20
C TYR A 336 15.15 -8.86 8.23
N GLY A 337 14.18 -8.16 8.80
CA GLY A 337 13.09 -7.50 8.08
C GLY A 337 12.56 -6.31 8.84
N ARG A 338 12.02 -5.34 8.09
CA ARG A 338 11.24 -4.23 8.63
C ARG A 338 9.79 -4.68 8.71
N VAL A 339 9.41 -5.20 9.88
CA VAL A 339 8.08 -5.77 10.18
C VAL A 339 7.58 -5.18 11.50
N VAL A 340 6.26 -5.13 11.67
CA VAL A 340 5.67 -4.72 12.94
C VAL A 340 5.84 -5.85 13.95
N SER A 341 6.07 -5.48 15.21
CA SER A 341 5.95 -6.37 16.36
C SER A 341 5.32 -5.61 17.54
N ALA A 342 4.88 -6.35 18.56
CA ALA A 342 4.56 -5.73 19.85
C ALA A 342 5.78 -4.97 20.40
N SER A 343 5.54 -3.80 21.01
CA SER A 343 6.58 -3.09 21.75
C SER A 343 6.94 -3.84 23.03
N ASN A 344 8.25 -3.88 23.34
CA ASN A 344 8.76 -4.44 24.61
C ASN A 344 8.71 -3.43 25.77
N THR A 345 8.28 -2.18 25.51
CA THR A 345 8.10 -1.14 26.52
C THR A 345 6.66 -1.10 27.01
N ALA A 346 6.43 -0.61 28.23
CA ALA A 346 5.07 -0.33 28.70
C ALA A 346 4.35 0.57 27.68
N ILE A 347 3.16 0.15 27.26
CA ILE A 347 2.34 0.89 26.31
C ILE A 347 1.71 2.05 27.08
N GLU A 348 2.09 3.28 26.74
CA GLU A 348 1.37 4.44 27.25
C GLU A 348 -0.06 4.44 26.69
N PRO A 349 -1.08 4.80 27.50
CA PRO A 349 -2.43 4.94 27.00
C PRO A 349 -2.47 5.90 25.80
N SER A 350 -3.20 5.53 24.76
CA SER A 350 -3.49 6.43 23.63
C SER A 350 -4.20 7.67 24.12
N ARG A 351 -3.90 8.83 23.52
CA ARG A 351 -4.46 10.12 23.92
C ARG A 351 -4.92 10.91 22.72
N LEU A 352 -5.92 11.76 22.95
CA LEU A 352 -6.19 12.89 22.08
C LEU A 352 -4.99 13.85 22.14
N TRP A 353 -4.47 14.30 21.00
CA TRP A 353 -3.46 15.36 20.97
C TRP A 353 -4.12 16.66 20.53
N ILE A 354 -4.23 17.63 21.44
CA ILE A 354 -5.00 18.85 21.20
C ILE A 354 -4.33 19.64 20.08
N ARG A 355 -5.09 19.90 19.00
CA ARG A 355 -4.58 20.48 17.75
C ARG A 355 -3.48 19.68 17.04
N GLY A 356 -3.36 18.39 17.36
CA GLY A 356 -2.31 17.51 16.85
C GLY A 356 -0.94 17.74 17.48
N ASP A 357 -0.84 18.56 18.53
CA ASP A 357 0.42 18.83 19.21
C ASP A 357 0.71 17.74 20.26
N PHE A 358 1.74 16.93 20.02
CA PHE A 358 2.17 15.85 20.92
C PHE A 358 2.62 16.32 22.32
N ARG A 359 2.77 17.63 22.53
CA ARG A 359 3.09 18.23 23.82
C ARG A 359 1.85 18.66 24.60
N ARG A 360 0.67 18.54 24.00
CA ARG A 360 -0.62 18.93 24.57
C ARG A 360 -1.54 17.70 24.69
N PRO A 361 -1.26 16.79 25.63
CA PRO A 361 -2.11 15.63 25.85
C PRO A 361 -3.50 16.06 26.30
N GLY A 362 -4.51 15.49 25.67
CA GLY A 362 -5.90 15.53 26.08
C GLY A 362 -6.31 14.25 26.82
N PRO A 363 -7.62 13.92 26.83
CA PRO A 363 -8.11 12.70 27.46
C PRO A 363 -7.50 11.44 26.86
N GLU A 364 -7.45 10.39 27.68
CA GLU A 364 -7.10 9.04 27.24
C GLU A 364 -8.19 8.48 26.35
N LEU A 365 -7.78 7.70 25.35
CA LEU A 365 -8.65 7.09 24.35
C LEU A 365 -8.35 5.59 24.29
N VAL A 366 -9.37 4.83 23.92
CA VAL A 366 -9.24 3.41 23.57
C VAL A 366 -9.35 3.25 22.05
N PRO A 367 -8.76 2.18 21.47
CA PRO A 367 -8.95 1.86 20.07
C PRO A 367 -10.44 1.71 19.71
N ALA A 368 -10.84 2.34 18.62
CA ALA A 368 -12.19 2.26 18.07
C ALA A 368 -12.21 2.71 16.60
N THR A 369 -13.23 2.28 15.87
CA THR A 369 -13.44 2.59 14.46
C THR A 369 -14.13 3.95 14.26
N LEU A 370 -14.34 4.35 13.00
CA LEU A 370 -15.03 5.61 12.68
C LEU A 370 -16.52 5.52 13.05
N ARG A 371 -17.00 6.40 13.94
CA ARG A 371 -18.39 6.40 14.42
C ARG A 371 -19.44 6.47 13.30
N VAL A 372 -19.15 7.17 12.19
CA VAL A 372 -20.06 7.29 11.05
C VAL A 372 -20.32 5.94 10.34
N LEU A 373 -19.36 5.01 10.41
CA LEU A 373 -19.46 3.68 9.79
C LEU A 373 -20.08 2.63 10.72
N GLU A 374 -20.37 2.97 11.97
CA GLU A 374 -20.97 2.04 12.93
C GLU A 374 -22.45 1.84 12.66
N THR A 375 -22.85 0.63 12.30
CA THR A 375 -24.25 0.27 12.00
C THR A 375 -25.09 -0.01 13.26
N THR A 376 -24.44 -0.28 14.41
CA THR A 376 -25.10 -0.70 15.66
C THR A 376 -24.95 0.29 16.83
N GLY A 377 -24.33 1.45 16.59
CA GLY A 377 -24.20 2.53 17.58
C GLY A 377 -23.31 2.22 18.79
N ARG A 378 -22.35 1.28 18.67
CA ARG A 378 -21.34 1.02 19.70
C ARG A 378 -19.95 0.86 19.08
N SER A 379 -19.07 1.81 19.38
CA SER A 379 -17.63 1.74 19.06
C SER A 379 -16.91 0.59 19.77
N ASP A 380 -17.44 0.16 20.92
CA ASP A 380 -16.82 -0.83 21.80
C ASP A 380 -16.98 -2.28 21.29
N ALA A 381 -17.65 -2.48 20.16
CA ALA A 381 -17.93 -3.80 19.60
C ALA A 381 -16.74 -4.36 18.78
N VAL A 382 -15.94 -3.48 18.18
CA VAL A 382 -14.67 -3.87 17.55
C VAL A 382 -13.65 -3.97 18.68
N GLY A 383 -13.00 -5.12 18.83
CA GLY A 383 -11.99 -5.31 19.87
C GLY A 383 -10.83 -4.30 19.75
N GLN A 384 -9.89 -4.36 20.68
CA GLN A 384 -8.86 -3.32 20.85
C GLN A 384 -7.53 -3.65 20.16
N THR A 385 -7.46 -4.71 19.35
CA THR A 385 -6.24 -5.16 18.67
C THR A 385 -6.22 -4.78 17.19
N ARG A 386 -5.03 -4.77 16.55
CA ARG A 386 -4.98 -4.56 15.08
C ARG A 386 -5.66 -5.70 14.34
N SER A 387 -5.67 -6.90 14.90
CA SER A 387 -6.43 -8.05 14.37
C SER A 387 -7.93 -7.77 14.33
N ASP A 388 -8.48 -7.06 15.33
CA ASP A 388 -9.89 -6.66 15.34
C ASP A 388 -10.17 -5.59 14.28
N LEU A 389 -9.29 -4.58 14.16
CA LEU A 389 -9.37 -3.58 13.10
C LEU A 389 -9.30 -4.24 11.70
N ALA A 390 -8.38 -5.18 11.53
CA ALA A 390 -8.20 -5.95 10.30
C ALA A 390 -9.46 -6.74 9.93
N ALA A 391 -10.11 -7.38 10.90
CA ALA A 391 -11.37 -8.09 10.70
C ALA A 391 -12.52 -7.13 10.35
N TRP A 392 -12.60 -5.98 11.01
CA TRP A 392 -13.62 -4.95 10.73
C TRP A 392 -13.49 -4.38 9.30
N LEU A 393 -12.27 -4.09 8.84
CA LEU A 393 -12.03 -3.55 7.50
C LEU A 393 -12.58 -4.44 6.38
N VAL A 394 -12.71 -5.74 6.62
CA VAL A 394 -13.14 -6.72 5.60
C VAL A 394 -14.43 -7.44 5.99
N SER A 395 -15.18 -6.91 6.94
CA SER A 395 -16.46 -7.49 7.32
C SER A 395 -17.46 -7.39 6.16
N ALA A 396 -18.38 -8.35 6.09
CA ALA A 396 -19.34 -8.45 4.99
C ALA A 396 -20.29 -7.23 4.89
N ASP A 397 -20.52 -6.55 6.01
CA ASP A 397 -21.33 -5.33 6.11
C ASP A 397 -20.53 -4.04 5.94
N HIS A 398 -19.21 -4.11 5.76
CA HIS A 398 -18.36 -2.94 5.63
C HIS A 398 -18.61 -2.22 4.28
N PRO A 399 -18.98 -0.93 4.28
CA PRO A 399 -19.48 -0.27 3.09
C PRO A 399 -18.40 0.17 2.08
N LEU A 400 -17.15 0.30 2.50
CA LEU A 400 -16.11 0.97 1.70
C LEU A 400 -15.11 0.02 1.04
N THR A 401 -14.49 -0.89 1.79
CA THR A 401 -13.33 -1.68 1.34
C THR A 401 -13.51 -2.38 -0.01
N SER A 402 -14.64 -3.06 -0.23
CA SER A 402 -14.92 -3.71 -1.52
C SER A 402 -15.12 -2.68 -2.64
N ARG A 403 -15.93 -1.63 -2.41
CA ARG A 403 -16.15 -0.53 -3.37
C ARG A 403 -14.84 0.17 -3.76
N VAL A 404 -14.00 0.49 -2.78
CA VAL A 404 -12.71 1.16 -2.99
C VAL A 404 -11.80 0.30 -3.86
N MET A 405 -11.70 -1.00 -3.56
CA MET A 405 -10.82 -1.88 -4.32
C MET A 405 -11.32 -2.10 -5.76
N VAL A 406 -12.62 -2.38 -5.97
CA VAL A 406 -13.15 -2.55 -7.33
C VAL A 406 -13.10 -1.26 -8.14
N ASN A 407 -13.27 -0.10 -7.51
CA ASN A 407 -13.10 1.19 -8.17
C ASN A 407 -11.67 1.43 -8.66
N ARG A 408 -10.66 0.98 -7.91
CA ARG A 408 -9.25 1.04 -8.34
C ARG A 408 -8.95 0.07 -9.47
N ILE A 409 -9.42 -1.18 -9.35
CA ILE A 409 -9.30 -2.16 -10.43
C ILE A 409 -9.93 -1.61 -11.71
N TRP A 410 -11.11 -1.03 -11.60
CA TRP A 410 -11.80 -0.34 -12.69
C TRP A 410 -10.95 0.81 -13.25
N GLN A 411 -10.43 1.70 -12.39
CA GLN A 411 -9.58 2.82 -12.81
C GLN A 411 -8.39 2.36 -13.65
N HIS A 412 -7.70 1.29 -13.25
CA HIS A 412 -6.52 0.81 -13.96
C HIS A 412 -6.83 0.11 -15.29
N HIS A 413 -8.08 -0.30 -15.54
CA HIS A 413 -8.52 -0.83 -16.83
C HIS A 413 -9.12 0.25 -17.74
N PHE A 414 -9.93 1.15 -17.17
CA PHE A 414 -10.71 2.13 -17.92
C PHE A 414 -10.14 3.55 -17.91
N GLY A 415 -9.08 3.82 -17.14
CA GLY A 415 -8.38 5.11 -17.04
C GLY A 415 -8.99 6.11 -16.05
N ARG A 416 -10.21 5.86 -15.58
CA ARG A 416 -10.91 6.65 -14.55
C ARG A 416 -11.72 5.68 -13.70
N GLY A 417 -11.71 5.84 -12.39
CA GLY A 417 -12.62 5.10 -11.51
C GLY A 417 -14.08 5.44 -11.82
N ILE A 418 -15.02 4.59 -11.39
CA ILE A 418 -16.45 4.94 -11.38
C ILE A 418 -16.64 6.18 -10.50
N VAL A 419 -15.97 6.20 -9.35
CA VAL A 419 -15.65 7.37 -8.52
C VAL A 419 -14.28 7.88 -8.96
N ALA A 420 -14.20 9.10 -9.48
CA ALA A 420 -12.94 9.64 -10.02
C ALA A 420 -11.89 9.92 -8.94
N SER A 421 -12.33 10.26 -7.73
CA SER A 421 -11.53 10.43 -6.53
C SER A 421 -11.26 9.09 -5.83
N SER A 422 -10.40 8.25 -6.40
CA SER A 422 -10.19 6.84 -5.98
C SER A 422 -9.74 6.56 -4.53
N SER A 423 -9.41 7.58 -3.74
CA SER A 423 -9.14 7.49 -2.29
C SER A 423 -9.86 8.57 -1.49
N ASP A 424 -10.93 9.13 -2.05
CA ASP A 424 -11.83 10.06 -1.37
C ASP A 424 -13.28 9.79 -1.78
N PHE A 425 -13.96 8.97 -0.99
CA PHE A 425 -15.37 8.61 -1.11
C PHE A 425 -16.23 9.43 -0.13
N GLY A 426 -15.60 10.37 0.60
CA GLY A 426 -16.26 11.25 1.54
C GLY A 426 -17.12 12.31 0.85
N VAL A 427 -17.58 13.28 1.63
CA VAL A 427 -18.44 14.39 1.20
C VAL A 427 -17.79 15.24 0.11
N MET A 428 -16.46 15.37 0.12
CA MET A 428 -15.69 16.11 -0.88
C MET A 428 -15.26 15.27 -2.08
N GLY A 429 -15.50 13.96 -2.03
CA GLY A 429 -15.26 13.04 -3.12
C GLY A 429 -16.22 13.22 -4.29
N ASP A 430 -15.83 12.70 -5.45
CA ASP A 430 -16.69 12.63 -6.61
C ASP A 430 -17.82 11.61 -6.38
N TRP A 431 -19.00 11.91 -6.94
CA TRP A 431 -20.07 10.94 -6.98
C TRP A 431 -19.77 9.83 -8.01
N PRO A 432 -20.21 8.58 -7.78
CA PRO A 432 -20.05 7.51 -8.74
C PRO A 432 -20.85 7.82 -10.02
N THR A 433 -20.21 7.67 -11.18
CA THR A 433 -20.90 7.80 -12.48
C THR A 433 -21.94 6.70 -12.69
N HIS A 434 -21.69 5.51 -12.13
CA HIS A 434 -22.55 4.34 -12.21
C HIS A 434 -22.70 3.70 -10.81
N PRO A 435 -23.51 4.28 -9.90
CA PRO A 435 -23.61 3.81 -8.51
C PRO A 435 -24.03 2.34 -8.42
N ALA A 436 -25.03 1.92 -9.22
CA ALA A 436 -25.47 0.53 -9.22
C ALA A 436 -24.40 -0.43 -9.76
N LEU A 437 -23.59 -0.02 -10.73
CA LEU A 437 -22.47 -0.85 -11.22
C LEU A 437 -21.40 -1.01 -10.13
N LEU A 438 -21.08 0.07 -9.40
CA LEU A 438 -20.10 0.02 -8.33
C LEU A 438 -20.53 -0.96 -7.23
N ASP A 439 -21.79 -0.90 -6.81
CA ASP A 439 -22.34 -1.79 -5.78
C ASP A 439 -22.44 -3.23 -6.28
N TRP A 440 -22.81 -3.43 -7.55
CA TRP A 440 -22.82 -4.75 -8.17
C TRP A 440 -21.42 -5.37 -8.21
N LEU A 441 -20.41 -4.60 -8.65
CA LEU A 441 -19.01 -5.06 -8.68
C LEU A 441 -18.47 -5.34 -7.27
N ALA A 442 -18.81 -4.50 -6.31
CA ALA A 442 -18.39 -4.68 -4.91
C ALA A 442 -18.99 -5.96 -4.32
N ALA A 443 -20.27 -6.24 -4.56
CA ALA A 443 -20.92 -7.48 -4.14
C ALA A 443 -20.33 -8.70 -4.87
N GLU A 444 -20.16 -8.61 -6.20
CA GLU A 444 -19.56 -9.66 -7.02
C GLU A 444 -18.13 -10.00 -6.56
N PHE A 445 -17.35 -9.00 -6.16
CA PHE A 445 -15.98 -9.21 -5.66
C PHE A 445 -15.96 -10.06 -4.39
N VAL A 446 -16.86 -9.78 -3.44
CA VAL A 446 -16.99 -10.55 -2.21
C VAL A 446 -17.50 -11.97 -2.49
N GLU A 447 -18.50 -12.11 -3.35
CA GLU A 447 -19.07 -13.42 -3.75
C GLU A 447 -18.07 -14.31 -4.49
N GLN A 448 -17.15 -13.72 -5.27
CA GLN A 448 -16.04 -14.43 -5.90
C GLN A 448 -14.85 -14.70 -4.96
N GLY A 449 -15.06 -14.58 -3.64
CA GLY A 449 -14.05 -14.87 -2.64
C GLY A 449 -12.88 -13.89 -2.65
N TRP A 450 -13.16 -12.62 -2.98
CA TRP A 450 -12.18 -11.54 -3.00
C TRP A 450 -11.00 -11.76 -3.97
N SER A 451 -11.19 -12.57 -5.02
CA SER A 451 -10.17 -12.85 -6.05
C SER A 451 -9.96 -11.63 -6.97
N LEU A 452 -8.73 -11.11 -7.00
CA LEU A 452 -8.37 -10.00 -7.89
C LEU A 452 -8.31 -10.48 -9.33
N LYS A 453 -7.75 -11.67 -9.58
CA LYS A 453 -7.69 -12.22 -10.95
C LYS A 453 -9.07 -12.47 -11.53
N ALA A 454 -10.03 -12.95 -10.74
CA ALA A 454 -11.40 -13.16 -11.20
C ALA A 454 -12.07 -11.82 -11.56
N MET A 455 -11.86 -10.78 -10.74
CA MET A 455 -12.36 -9.42 -11.03
C MET A 455 -11.70 -8.82 -12.29
N HIS A 456 -10.38 -8.96 -12.46
CA HIS A 456 -9.72 -8.53 -13.70
C HIS A 456 -10.27 -9.27 -14.91
N ARG A 457 -10.42 -10.60 -14.83
CA ARG A 457 -10.99 -11.42 -15.90
C ARG A 457 -12.39 -10.94 -16.28
N LEU A 458 -13.25 -10.69 -15.30
CA LEU A 458 -14.61 -10.17 -15.50
C LEU A 458 -14.59 -8.85 -16.29
N LEU A 459 -13.74 -7.90 -15.89
CA LEU A 459 -13.67 -6.60 -16.54
C LEU A 459 -13.07 -6.67 -17.95
N VAL A 460 -11.93 -7.33 -18.14
CA VAL A 460 -11.26 -7.33 -19.44
C VAL A 460 -11.99 -8.17 -20.50
N THR A 461 -12.87 -9.08 -20.09
CA THR A 461 -13.74 -9.86 -21.00
C THR A 461 -15.09 -9.19 -21.30
N SER A 462 -15.40 -8.07 -20.64
CA SER A 462 -16.62 -7.28 -20.88
C SER A 462 -16.64 -6.66 -22.28
N SER A 463 -17.82 -6.43 -22.82
CA SER A 463 -17.97 -5.68 -24.07
C SER A 463 -17.52 -4.23 -23.92
N THR A 464 -17.79 -3.63 -22.76
CA THR A 464 -17.36 -2.27 -22.40
C THR A 464 -15.85 -2.11 -22.56
N TYR A 465 -15.05 -3.02 -21.99
CA TYR A 465 -13.60 -2.99 -22.10
C TYR A 465 -13.10 -3.23 -23.53
N ARG A 466 -13.83 -4.04 -24.31
CA ARG A 466 -13.43 -4.42 -25.68
C ARG A 466 -13.84 -3.40 -26.74
N THR A 467 -14.55 -2.35 -26.39
CA THR A 467 -14.90 -1.27 -27.33
C THR A 467 -13.66 -0.63 -27.97
N MET A 468 -13.82 -0.11 -29.18
CA MET A 468 -12.76 0.62 -29.88
C MET A 468 -12.54 2.02 -29.28
N SER A 469 -11.35 2.56 -29.51
CA SER A 469 -10.87 3.83 -28.97
C SER A 469 -10.59 4.89 -30.06
N SER A 470 -11.12 4.69 -31.27
CA SER A 470 -10.88 5.53 -32.45
C SER A 470 -12.13 5.64 -33.34
N PRO A 471 -12.22 6.67 -34.20
CA PRO A 471 -13.39 6.92 -35.06
C PRO A 471 -13.37 6.17 -36.41
N GLU A 472 -12.82 4.94 -36.51
CA GLU A 472 -12.69 4.25 -37.81
C GLU A 472 -14.01 4.18 -38.60
N LEU A 473 -13.92 3.99 -39.93
CA LEU A 473 -15.01 4.17 -40.91
C LEU A 473 -16.36 3.55 -40.52
N THR A 474 -16.39 2.44 -39.77
CA THR A 474 -17.61 1.76 -39.32
C THR A 474 -18.31 2.41 -38.12
N GLY A 475 -17.64 3.32 -37.41
CA GLY A 475 -18.11 3.93 -36.16
C GLY A 475 -18.12 5.46 -36.13
N ALA A 476 -17.78 6.15 -37.23
CA ALA A 476 -17.62 7.61 -37.25
C ALA A 476 -18.84 8.39 -36.71
N VAL A 477 -20.06 7.99 -37.11
CA VAL A 477 -21.30 8.65 -36.63
C VAL A 477 -21.54 8.41 -35.14
N ILE A 478 -21.28 7.19 -34.66
CA ILE A 478 -21.42 6.86 -33.24
C ILE A 478 -20.39 7.64 -32.43
N TRP A 479 -19.16 7.74 -32.95
CA TRP A 479 -18.08 8.49 -32.32
C TRP A 479 -18.42 9.97 -32.18
N GLU A 480 -18.92 10.61 -33.24
CA GLU A 480 -19.34 12.02 -33.21
C GLU A 480 -20.41 12.26 -32.13
N GLN A 481 -21.43 11.41 -32.08
CA GLN A 481 -22.48 11.48 -31.05
C GLN A 481 -21.90 11.32 -29.63
N LEU A 482 -21.02 10.35 -29.43
CA LEU A 482 -20.41 10.09 -28.13
C LEU A 482 -19.45 11.22 -27.71
N VAL A 483 -18.72 11.83 -28.63
CA VAL A 483 -17.82 12.97 -28.32
C VAL A 483 -18.62 14.22 -28.02
N GLU A 484 -19.74 14.45 -28.71
CA GLU A 484 -20.61 15.59 -28.49
C GLU A 484 -21.38 15.49 -27.16
N GLN A 485 -21.95 14.32 -26.86
CA GLN A 485 -22.84 14.15 -25.68
C GLN A 485 -22.11 13.66 -24.42
N ASP A 486 -20.95 13.01 -24.58
CA ASP A 486 -20.13 12.50 -23.49
C ASP A 486 -18.63 12.74 -23.77
N PRO A 487 -18.19 14.01 -23.78
CA PRO A 487 -16.82 14.38 -24.13
C PRO A 487 -15.78 13.75 -23.19
N ASP A 488 -16.11 13.64 -21.90
CA ASP A 488 -15.26 13.05 -20.87
C ASP A 488 -15.31 11.53 -20.82
N ASN A 489 -16.16 10.91 -21.66
CA ASN A 489 -16.37 9.47 -21.76
C ASN A 489 -16.74 8.83 -20.41
N GLU A 490 -17.62 9.49 -19.65
CA GLU A 490 -18.12 9.00 -18.37
C GLU A 490 -19.09 7.83 -18.54
N LEU A 491 -19.84 7.78 -19.64
CA LEU A 491 -20.78 6.70 -19.98
C LEU A 491 -20.12 5.47 -20.59
N LEU A 492 -18.81 5.54 -20.87
CA LEU A 492 -18.01 4.41 -21.35
C LEU A 492 -18.50 3.87 -22.70
N GLY A 493 -19.07 4.75 -23.54
CA GLY A 493 -19.45 4.39 -24.91
C GLY A 493 -18.26 4.09 -25.81
N ARG A 494 -17.03 4.46 -25.41
CA ARG A 494 -15.78 4.18 -26.10
C ARG A 494 -14.68 3.80 -25.10
N MET A 495 -13.63 3.12 -25.57
CA MET A 495 -12.46 2.88 -24.72
C MET A 495 -11.57 4.13 -24.65
N ARG A 496 -11.10 4.50 -23.45
CA ARG A 496 -10.16 5.62 -23.28
C ARG A 496 -8.78 5.24 -23.83
N LEU A 497 -8.18 6.16 -24.60
CA LEU A 497 -6.76 6.10 -24.91
C LEU A 497 -5.97 6.44 -23.66
N ARG A 498 -4.95 5.63 -23.34
CA ARG A 498 -4.12 5.79 -22.15
C ARG A 498 -2.66 5.84 -22.52
N ARG A 499 -1.90 6.66 -21.79
CA ARG A 499 -0.45 6.68 -21.90
C ARG A 499 0.15 5.50 -21.14
N LEU A 500 1.30 5.03 -21.61
CA LEU A 500 2.08 4.08 -20.84
C LEU A 500 2.81 4.83 -19.74
N GLU A 501 2.84 4.25 -18.55
CA GLU A 501 3.62 4.72 -17.42
C GLU A 501 5.12 4.51 -17.68
N GLY A 502 5.98 5.26 -16.98
CA GLY A 502 7.44 5.20 -17.17
C GLY A 502 8.03 3.80 -17.05
N GLU A 503 7.53 2.99 -16.12
CA GLU A 503 7.94 1.60 -15.92
C GLU A 503 7.57 0.72 -17.14
N ALA A 504 6.35 0.86 -17.66
CA ALA A 504 5.90 0.12 -18.84
C ALA A 504 6.64 0.57 -20.11
N ILE A 505 7.00 1.85 -20.22
CA ILE A 505 7.84 2.36 -21.31
C ILE A 505 9.24 1.72 -21.26
N ARG A 506 9.89 1.75 -20.10
CA ARG A 506 11.23 1.14 -19.91
C ARG A 506 11.21 -0.35 -20.22
N ASP A 507 10.27 -1.07 -19.61
CA ASP A 507 10.18 -2.53 -19.74
C ASP A 507 9.82 -2.94 -21.17
N ALA A 508 9.00 -2.15 -21.87
CA ALA A 508 8.71 -2.37 -23.29
C ALA A 508 9.94 -2.18 -24.19
N MET A 509 10.78 -1.16 -23.93
CA MET A 509 12.03 -0.96 -24.67
C MET A 509 12.99 -2.13 -24.47
N LEU A 510 13.20 -2.56 -23.22
CA LEU A 510 14.06 -3.71 -22.90
C LEU A 510 13.53 -5.02 -23.49
N SER A 511 12.21 -5.20 -23.46
CA SER A 511 11.55 -6.39 -24.04
C SER A 511 11.70 -6.41 -25.56
N ALA A 512 11.47 -5.28 -26.23
CA ALA A 512 11.61 -5.17 -27.68
C ALA A 512 13.07 -5.38 -28.15
N ALA A 513 14.04 -4.93 -27.36
CA ALA A 513 15.46 -5.14 -27.61
C ALA A 513 15.97 -6.55 -27.28
N GLY A 514 15.14 -7.41 -26.66
CA GLY A 514 15.56 -8.73 -26.18
C GLY A 514 16.55 -8.67 -25.00
N MET A 515 16.62 -7.53 -24.32
CA MET A 515 17.54 -7.27 -23.20
C MET A 515 16.91 -7.49 -21.83
N LEU A 516 15.58 -7.58 -21.76
CA LEU A 516 14.84 -7.71 -20.49
C LEU A 516 15.29 -8.94 -19.70
N ASN A 517 15.77 -8.69 -18.48
CA ASN A 517 16.09 -9.73 -17.52
C ASN A 517 14.85 -10.02 -16.66
N SER A 518 14.28 -11.23 -16.81
CA SER A 518 13.09 -11.68 -16.08
C SER A 518 13.38 -12.21 -14.67
N THR A 519 14.57 -11.97 -14.11
CA THR A 519 14.89 -12.38 -12.73
C THR A 519 13.96 -11.69 -11.75
N GLU A 520 13.15 -12.50 -11.06
CA GLU A 520 12.21 -12.07 -10.03
C GLU A 520 12.90 -11.95 -8.66
N GLU A 521 12.34 -11.12 -7.79
CA GLU A 521 12.69 -11.00 -6.36
C GLU A 521 14.13 -10.57 -6.02
N GLY A 522 14.40 -10.33 -4.73
CA GLY A 522 15.72 -9.95 -4.22
C GLY A 522 15.91 -8.43 -4.06
N PRO A 523 17.08 -7.97 -3.64
CA PRO A 523 17.32 -6.55 -3.39
C PRO A 523 17.05 -5.67 -4.63
N GLY A 524 16.65 -4.41 -4.38
CA GLY A 524 16.54 -3.42 -5.45
C GLY A 524 17.87 -3.23 -6.20
N ILE A 525 17.78 -3.07 -7.52
CA ILE A 525 18.95 -2.90 -8.39
C ILE A 525 19.10 -1.45 -8.83
N SER A 526 20.34 -1.00 -8.97
CA SER A 526 20.68 0.38 -9.29
C SER A 526 21.46 0.39 -10.60
N PRO A 527 20.80 0.64 -11.75
CA PRO A 527 21.49 0.81 -13.02
C PRO A 527 22.40 2.05 -12.98
N PRO A 528 23.38 2.17 -13.88
CA PRO A 528 24.18 3.38 -14.00
C PRO A 528 23.29 4.61 -14.24
N LEU A 529 23.70 5.74 -13.67
CA LEU A 529 23.07 7.04 -13.90
C LEU A 529 23.95 7.89 -14.82
N PRO A 530 23.37 8.85 -15.56
CA PRO A 530 24.14 9.79 -16.39
C PRO A 530 25.20 10.55 -15.59
N GLN A 531 26.27 10.97 -16.26
CA GLN A 531 27.40 11.69 -15.64
C GLN A 531 26.94 12.99 -14.97
N GLU A 532 26.00 13.69 -15.59
CA GLU A 532 25.42 14.95 -15.11
C GLU A 532 24.75 14.78 -13.75
N VAL A 533 24.12 13.61 -13.52
CA VAL A 533 23.51 13.28 -12.22
C VAL A 533 24.60 12.86 -11.23
N THR A 534 25.41 11.87 -11.60
CA THR A 534 26.42 11.29 -10.69
C THR A 534 27.45 12.29 -10.17
N SER A 535 27.79 13.32 -10.95
CA SER A 535 28.71 14.39 -10.55
C SER A 535 28.21 15.26 -9.38
N THR A 536 26.91 15.23 -9.10
CA THR A 536 26.27 15.99 -8.02
C THR A 536 25.96 15.15 -6.78
N LEU A 537 26.16 13.84 -6.85
CA LEU A 537 25.77 12.91 -5.79
C LEU A 537 26.82 12.85 -4.68
N LEU A 538 26.33 12.67 -3.45
CA LEU A 538 27.19 12.32 -2.32
C LEU A 538 27.71 10.87 -2.47
N LYS A 539 28.82 10.58 -1.79
CA LYS A 539 29.41 9.24 -1.79
C LYS A 539 28.37 8.19 -1.34
N ASN A 540 28.27 7.10 -2.10
CA ASN A 540 27.35 5.97 -1.86
C ASN A 540 25.84 6.34 -1.91
N GLN A 541 25.46 7.48 -2.49
CA GLN A 541 24.05 7.85 -2.65
C GLN A 541 23.34 7.00 -3.72
N TRP A 542 24.07 6.49 -4.70
CA TRP A 542 23.55 5.56 -5.71
C TRP A 542 24.59 4.45 -5.98
N PRO A 543 24.62 3.39 -5.16
CA PRO A 543 25.56 2.29 -5.38
C PRO A 543 25.11 1.48 -6.60
N VAL A 544 25.82 1.62 -7.71
CA VAL A 544 25.53 0.87 -8.95
C VAL A 544 25.70 -0.63 -8.68
N THR A 545 24.75 -1.44 -9.13
CA THR A 545 24.80 -2.90 -8.97
C THR A 545 25.95 -3.49 -9.80
N ASP A 546 26.75 -4.39 -9.23
CA ASP A 546 27.95 -4.91 -9.91
C ASP A 546 27.62 -5.77 -11.14
N ASN A 547 26.59 -6.62 -11.05
CA ASN A 547 26.18 -7.48 -12.15
C ASN A 547 25.38 -6.68 -13.20
N GLN A 548 25.99 -6.44 -14.35
CA GLN A 548 25.38 -5.65 -15.44
C GLN A 548 24.09 -6.27 -15.99
N SER A 549 23.95 -7.60 -15.99
CA SER A 549 22.71 -8.24 -16.45
C SER A 549 21.50 -7.88 -15.57
N ASP A 550 21.72 -7.52 -14.30
CA ASP A 550 20.66 -7.10 -13.39
C ASP A 550 20.15 -5.68 -13.69
N HIS A 551 20.91 -4.86 -14.42
CA HIS A 551 20.50 -3.51 -14.79
C HIS A 551 19.28 -3.51 -15.71
N HIS A 552 19.00 -4.62 -16.39
CA HIS A 552 17.87 -4.79 -17.30
C HIS A 552 16.70 -5.55 -16.67
N ARG A 553 16.67 -5.70 -15.35
CA ARG A 553 15.50 -6.24 -14.66
C ARG A 553 14.27 -5.35 -14.86
N ARG A 554 13.09 -5.94 -14.69
CA ARG A 554 11.79 -5.23 -14.68
C ARG A 554 11.86 -4.00 -13.78
N SER A 555 11.20 -2.93 -14.21
CA SER A 555 11.24 -1.62 -13.56
C SER A 555 10.79 -1.63 -12.09
N VAL A 556 9.92 -2.58 -11.71
CA VAL A 556 9.49 -2.79 -10.32
C VAL A 556 10.64 -3.18 -9.38
N TYR A 557 11.72 -3.77 -9.90
CA TYR A 557 12.89 -4.19 -9.12
C TYR A 557 13.99 -3.13 -9.04
N LEU A 558 13.82 -1.96 -9.67
CA LEU A 558 14.78 -0.88 -9.54
C LEU A 558 14.72 -0.30 -8.13
N PHE A 559 15.89 -0.01 -7.57
CA PHE A 559 16.06 0.58 -6.26
C PHE A 559 15.30 1.90 -6.17
N VAL A 560 14.39 1.98 -5.19
CA VAL A 560 13.50 3.14 -5.03
C VAL A 560 14.03 4.03 -3.92
N ARG A 561 14.80 5.05 -4.33
CA ARG A 561 15.29 6.11 -3.43
C ARG A 561 14.34 7.31 -3.45
N ARG A 562 13.93 7.79 -2.27
CA ARG A 562 12.95 8.89 -2.12
C ARG A 562 13.47 10.23 -2.63
N ASN A 563 14.71 10.58 -2.31
CA ASN A 563 15.28 11.88 -2.67
C ASN A 563 16.05 11.89 -4.00
N LEU A 564 16.14 10.76 -4.69
CA LEU A 564 16.82 10.63 -5.97
C LEU A 564 16.06 9.67 -6.90
N PRO A 565 14.97 10.12 -7.54
CA PRO A 565 14.24 9.31 -8.50
C PRO A 565 15.10 8.98 -9.72
N TYR A 566 14.94 7.77 -10.27
CA TYR A 566 15.59 7.40 -11.53
C TYR A 566 15.16 8.36 -12.66
N PRO A 567 16.08 8.92 -13.47
CA PRO A 567 15.77 10.03 -14.39
C PRO A 567 14.62 9.78 -15.36
N LEU A 568 14.51 8.57 -15.92
CA LEU A 568 13.39 8.20 -16.79
C LEU A 568 12.06 8.30 -16.04
N PHE A 569 12.01 7.78 -14.81
CA PHE A 569 10.79 7.78 -14.01
C PHE A 569 10.41 9.17 -13.51
N ALA A 570 11.40 10.04 -13.25
CA ALA A 570 11.15 11.45 -12.97
C ALA A 570 10.51 12.17 -14.17
N ALA A 571 10.94 11.85 -15.40
CA ALA A 571 10.38 12.44 -16.61
C ALA A 571 8.97 11.90 -16.95
N PHE A 572 8.69 10.63 -16.63
CA PHE A 572 7.43 9.94 -16.94
C PHE A 572 6.54 9.73 -15.71
N ASP A 573 6.46 10.78 -14.87
CA ASP A 573 5.43 10.94 -13.83
C ASP A 573 5.32 9.79 -12.82
N ARG A 574 6.42 9.08 -12.52
CA ARG A 574 6.41 8.11 -11.41
C ARG A 574 6.07 8.85 -10.11
N PRO A 575 5.15 8.32 -9.28
CA PRO A 575 4.71 9.01 -8.07
C PRO A 575 5.83 9.37 -7.11
N ASP A 576 5.66 10.51 -6.44
CA ASP A 576 6.43 10.80 -5.23
C ASP A 576 6.05 9.76 -4.17
N THR A 577 7.04 9.02 -3.69
CA THR A 577 6.82 7.97 -2.69
C THR A 577 6.56 8.55 -1.31
N ASN A 578 6.65 9.87 -1.08
CA ASN A 578 6.35 10.48 0.24
C ASN A 578 4.86 10.50 0.59
N ARG A 579 3.97 10.32 -0.39
CA ARG A 579 2.51 10.31 -0.18
C ARG A 579 1.88 9.15 -0.93
N SER A 580 0.73 8.66 -0.43
CA SER A 580 -0.01 7.60 -1.11
C SER A 580 -0.53 8.13 -2.43
N CYS A 581 -0.33 7.38 -3.51
CA CYS A 581 -0.73 7.81 -4.84
C CYS A 581 -1.86 6.92 -5.38
N PRO A 582 -3.13 7.31 -5.21
CA PRO A 582 -4.28 6.56 -5.71
C PRO A 582 -4.51 6.71 -7.21
N ARG A 583 -3.97 7.78 -7.81
CA ARG A 583 -4.03 8.06 -9.24
C ARG A 583 -2.75 8.77 -9.66
N ARG A 584 -2.05 8.21 -10.65
CA ARG A 584 -0.86 8.84 -11.22
C ARG A 584 -1.22 10.05 -12.06
N ASN A 585 -0.30 11.01 -12.15
CA ASN A 585 -0.40 12.08 -13.14
C ASN A 585 0.03 11.53 -14.50
N GLU A 586 -0.61 11.99 -15.57
CA GLU A 586 -0.20 11.70 -16.95
C GLU A 586 0.07 13.02 -17.66
N THR A 587 1.33 13.45 -17.68
CA THR A 587 1.72 14.69 -18.36
C THR A 587 2.10 14.42 -19.81
N THR A 588 2.01 15.47 -20.65
CA THR A 588 2.49 15.44 -22.04
C THR A 588 3.39 16.65 -22.23
N ILE A 589 4.69 16.48 -22.00
CA ILE A 589 5.65 17.58 -22.03
C ILE A 589 6.82 17.27 -22.95
N ALA A 590 7.36 18.28 -23.62
CA ALA A 590 8.49 18.13 -24.54
C ALA A 590 9.72 17.40 -23.94
N PRO A 591 10.08 17.59 -22.64
CA PRO A 591 11.16 16.83 -22.00
C PRO A 591 11.01 15.31 -22.07
N GLN A 592 9.80 14.76 -22.07
CA GLN A 592 9.58 13.31 -22.18
C GLN A 592 10.03 12.78 -23.56
N ALA A 593 9.65 13.47 -24.63
CA ALA A 593 10.08 13.12 -25.98
C ALA A 593 11.59 13.30 -26.16
N LEU A 594 12.15 14.39 -25.63
CA LEU A 594 13.59 14.63 -25.65
C LEU A 594 14.36 13.56 -24.85
N HIS A 595 13.82 13.08 -23.73
CA HIS A 595 14.42 11.98 -22.98
C HIS A 595 14.52 10.71 -23.84
N LEU A 596 13.45 10.33 -24.53
CA LEU A 596 13.47 9.15 -25.41
C LEU A 596 14.40 9.29 -26.62
N LEU A 597 14.66 10.51 -27.08
CA LEU A 597 15.58 10.75 -28.21
C LEU A 597 17.05 10.80 -27.82
N ASN A 598 17.38 11.23 -26.59
CA ASN A 598 18.76 11.56 -26.20
C ASN A 598 19.32 10.68 -25.07
N SER A 599 18.50 9.86 -24.41
CA SER A 599 18.96 9.01 -23.31
C SER A 599 19.85 7.87 -23.81
N GLU A 600 21.03 7.70 -23.20
CA GLU A 600 21.97 6.62 -23.53
C GLU A 600 21.32 5.24 -23.35
N ALA A 601 20.55 5.04 -22.28
CA ALA A 601 19.82 3.79 -22.04
C ALA A 601 18.80 3.46 -23.15
N VAL A 602 18.21 4.49 -23.77
CA VAL A 602 17.29 4.29 -24.90
C VAL A 602 18.06 3.97 -26.18
N TYR A 603 19.21 4.63 -26.39
CA TYR A 603 20.09 4.34 -27.52
C TYR A 603 20.66 2.92 -27.47
N GLU A 604 20.98 2.41 -26.27
CA GLU A 604 21.41 1.02 -26.09
C GLU A 604 20.33 0.01 -26.48
N CYS A 605 19.06 0.26 -26.14
CA CYS A 605 17.95 -0.59 -26.56
C CYS A 605 17.68 -0.57 -28.08
N ALA A 606 18.18 0.46 -28.79
CA ALA A 606 17.94 0.63 -30.22
C ALA A 606 19.03 0.01 -31.12
N LYS A 607 20.15 -0.44 -30.53
CA LYS A 607 21.22 -1.17 -31.24
C LYS A 607 20.82 -2.62 -31.45
#